data_AF-A0A445CKG0-F1
#
_entry.id   AF-A0A445CKG0-F1
#
_cell.length_a   1.000
_cell.length_b   1.000
_cell.length_c   1.000
_cell.angle_alpha   90.00
_cell.angle_beta   90.00
_cell.angle_gamma   90.00
#
_symmetry.space_group_name_H-M   'P 1'
#
loop_
_entity.id
_entity.type
_entity.pdbx_description
1 polymer ?
#
loop_
_entity_poly.entity_id
_entity_poly.type
_entity_poly.pdbx_seq_one_letter_code
_entity_poly.pdbx_strand_id
1 'polypeptide(L)' 'MPLHERGFFKVLVLNFRHELKIPKVFVKEYWRGVSNPIVLKLPNNLEQRVHWIQKNEDEVWLEQD' A
#
# COMPACT_ATOMS: atom_id res chain seq x y z
N MET A 1 -3.14 -4.87 25.71
CA MET A 1 -4.13 -5.06 24.64
C MET A 1 -3.41 -5.70 23.46
N PRO A 2 -3.92 -6.77 22.84
CA PRO A 2 -3.26 -7.32 21.66
C PRO A 2 -3.22 -6.23 20.60
N LEU A 3 -2.06 -5.99 20.01
CA LEU A 3 -1.94 -5.13 18.85
C LEU A 3 -2.66 -5.88 17.72
N HIS A 4 -3.94 -5.57 17.47
CA HIS A 4 -4.63 -6.09 16.31
C HIS A 4 -3.76 -5.75 15.09
N GLU A 5 -3.34 -6.77 14.34
CA GLU A 5 -2.57 -6.55 13.11
C GLU A 5 -3.39 -5.64 12.19
N ARG A 6 -2.86 -4.45 11.93
CA ARG A 6 -3.51 -3.46 11.06
C ARG A 6 -3.27 -3.90 9.63
N GLY A 7 -4.33 -4.28 8.95
CA GLY A 7 -4.23 -4.78 7.59
C GLY A 7 -5.48 -4.51 6.78
N PHE A 8 -5.33 -4.62 5.48
CA PHE A 8 -6.41 -4.63 4.51
C PHE A 8 -6.13 -5.72 3.47
N PHE A 9 -7.16 -6.15 2.75
CA PHE A 9 -6.98 -6.94 1.54
C PHE A 9 -7.52 -6.16 0.34
N LYS A 10 -6.95 -6.44 -0.84
CA LYS A 10 -7.40 -5.85 -2.11
C LYS A 10 -7.47 -6.95 -3.15
N VAL A 11 -8.62 -7.04 -3.82
CA VAL A 11 -8.80 -7.93 -4.97
C VAL A 11 -8.35 -7.18 -6.22
N LEU A 12 -7.40 -7.78 -6.95
CA LEU A 12 -6.96 -7.28 -8.25
C LEU A 12 -7.76 -7.99 -9.34
N VAL A 13 -8.53 -7.23 -10.10
CA VAL A 13 -9.33 -7.77 -11.22
C VAL A 13 -8.53 -7.60 -12.51
N LEU A 14 -8.67 -8.56 -13.44
CA LEU A 14 -7.98 -8.61 -14.73
C LEU A 14 -8.01 -7.23 -15.43
N ASN A 15 -6.83 -6.76 -15.87
CA ASN A 15 -6.45 -5.38 -16.27
C ASN A 15 -5.72 -4.54 -15.21
N PHE A 16 -5.04 -5.17 -14.26
CA PHE A 16 -4.16 -4.47 -13.33
C PHE A 16 -2.99 -3.80 -14.08
N ARG A 17 -2.90 -2.47 -14.02
CA ARG A 17 -1.92 -1.66 -14.78
C ARG A 17 -0.63 -1.39 -14.01
N HIS A 18 -0.20 -2.30 -13.13
CA HIS A 18 0.93 -2.10 -12.22
C HIS A 18 0.79 -0.91 -11.25
N GLU A 19 -0.43 -0.36 -11.10
CA GLU A 19 -0.76 0.70 -10.14
C GLU A 19 -1.74 0.17 -9.09
N LEU A 20 -1.39 0.29 -7.80
CA LEU A 20 -2.23 -0.17 -6.70
C LEU A 20 -2.74 0.97 -5.84
N LYS A 21 -4.04 1.26 -5.88
CA LYS A 21 -4.68 2.20 -4.95
C LYS A 21 -4.84 1.58 -3.56
N ILE A 22 -4.28 2.24 -2.55
CA ILE A 22 -4.47 1.89 -1.14
C ILE A 22 -5.90 2.27 -0.71
N PRO A 23 -6.62 1.43 0.06
CA PRO A 23 -7.96 1.77 0.53
C PRO A 23 -7.98 3.08 1.32
N LYS A 24 -8.91 3.97 0.98
CA LYS A 24 -9.01 5.33 1.54
C LYS A 24 -9.05 5.36 3.07
N VAL A 25 -9.80 4.44 3.68
CA VAL A 25 -9.89 4.34 5.15
C VAL A 25 -8.53 4.03 5.75
N PHE A 26 -7.79 3.10 5.14
CA PHE A 26 -6.43 2.76 5.57
C PHE A 26 -5.47 3.94 5.40
N VAL A 27 -5.62 4.71 4.31
CA VAL A 27 -4.82 5.92 4.09
C VAL A 27 -5.01 6.92 5.24
N LYS A 28 -6.27 7.22 5.56
CA LYS A 28 -6.64 8.20 6.59
C LYS A 28 -6.17 7.81 7.99
N GLU A 29 -6.27 6.53 8.33
CA GLU A 29 -5.95 6.07 9.68
C GLU A 29 -4.45 5.79 9.90
N TYR A 30 -3.74 5.33 8.85
CA TYR A 30 -2.41 4.71 9.05
C TYR A 30 -1.30 5.21 8.12
N TRP A 31 -1.58 6.03 7.10
CA TRP A 31 -0.56 6.38 6.10
C TRP A 31 0.32 7.56 6.48
N ARG A 32 -0.08 8.33 7.49
CA ARG A 32 0.69 9.49 7.95
C ARG A 32 2.07 9.04 8.46
N GLY A 33 3.13 9.54 7.82
CA GLY A 33 4.51 9.23 8.18
C GLY A 33 5.07 7.93 7.58
N VAL A 34 4.33 7.27 6.67
CA VAL A 34 4.87 6.17 5.86
C VAL A 34 6.00 6.70 4.98
N SER A 35 7.14 6.01 4.96
CA SER A 35 8.29 6.38 4.13
C SER A 35 8.02 6.15 2.65
N ASN A 36 8.71 6.88 1.77
CA ASN A 36 8.72 6.62 0.33
C ASN A 36 10.18 6.40 -0.12
N PRO A 37 10.56 5.22 -0.62
CA PRO A 37 9.72 4.04 -0.92
C PRO A 37 9.31 3.23 0.31
N ILE A 38 8.38 2.29 0.11
CA ILE A 38 8.04 1.21 1.05
C ILE A 38 8.64 -0.12 0.58
N VAL A 39 8.72 -1.10 1.49
CA VAL A 39 9.12 -2.48 1.18
C VAL A 39 7.91 -3.39 1.30
N LEU A 40 7.54 -4.05 0.21
CA LEU A 40 6.56 -5.14 0.20
C LEU A 40 7.28 -6.45 0.50
N LYS A 41 6.97 -7.07 1.63
CA LYS A 41 7.46 -8.40 1.98
C LYS A 41 6.44 -9.45 1.55
N LEU A 42 6.81 -10.27 0.60
CA LEU A 42 5.97 -11.35 0.08
C LEU A 42 6.03 -12.57 1.01
N PRO A 43 5.01 -13.45 0.99
CA PRO A 43 4.99 -14.67 1.81
C PRO A 43 6.17 -15.62 1.57
N ASN A 44 6.79 -15.54 0.38
CA ASN A 44 8.00 -16.30 0.03
C ASN A 44 9.31 -15.63 0.49
N ASN A 45 9.23 -14.63 1.38
CA ASN A 45 10.34 -13.82 1.88
C ASN A 45 11.04 -12.92 0.85
N LEU A 46 10.51 -12.81 -0.37
CA LEU A 46 11.01 -11.81 -1.32
C LEU A 46 10.59 -10.41 -0.87
N GLU A 47 11.51 -9.46 -0.96
CA GLU A 47 11.27 -8.06 -0.67
C GLU A 47 11.32 -7.25 -1.96
N GLN A 48 10.32 -6.39 -2.16
CA GLN A 48 10.24 -5.49 -3.30
C GLN A 48 10.11 -4.05 -2.81
N ARG A 49 11.00 -3.16 -3.27
CA ARG A 49 10.88 -1.72 -3.03
C ARG A 49 9.88 -1.14 -4.02
N VAL A 50 8.92 -0.38 -3.51
CA VAL A 50 7.84 0.21 -4.31
C VAL A 50 7.67 1.66 -3.89
N HIS A 51 7.64 2.55 -4.87
CA HIS A 51 7.36 3.96 -4.65
C HIS A 51 5.85 4.18 -4.55
N TRP A 52 5.47 5.24 -3.84
CA TRP A 52 4.09 5.67 -3.84
C TRP A 52 3.95 7.13 -4.19
N ILE A 53 2.85 7.46 -4.83
CA ILE A 53 2.44 8.83 -5.09
C ILE A 53 1.16 9.13 -4.32
N GLN A 54 1.07 10.34 -3.78
CA GLN A 54 -0.14 10.84 -3.14
C GLN A 54 -0.70 11.95 -4.01
N LYS A 55 -1.84 11.69 -4.65
CA LYS A 55 -2.53 12.67 -5.49
C LYS A 55 -3.33 13.65 -4.62
N ASN A 56 -4.00 13.12 -3.59
CA ASN A 56 -4.87 13.87 -2.65
C ASN A 56 -4.69 13.32 -1.22
N GLU A 57 -5.29 13.95 -0.21
CA GLU A 57 -5.19 13.55 1.21
C GLU A 57 -5.47 12.06 1.48
N ASP A 58 -6.45 11.46 0.78
CA ASP A 58 -6.85 10.06 0.95
C ASP A 58 -6.55 9.18 -0.26
N GLU A 59 -5.76 9.67 -1.21
CA GLU A 59 -5.51 9.02 -2.49
C GLU A 59 -4.03 8.72 -2.70
N VAL A 60 -3.64 7.52 -2.27
CA VAL A 60 -2.30 6.98 -2.42
C VAL A 60 -2.29 5.81 -3.40
N TRP A 61 -1.33 5.83 -4.30
CA TRP A 61 -1.09 4.80 -5.30
C TRP A 61 0.33 4.26 -5.17
N LEU A 62 0.48 2.94 -5.15
CA LEU A 62 1.78 2.30 -5.32
C LEU A 62 2.07 2.16 -6.81
N GLU A 63 3.28 2.54 -7.19
CA GLU A 63 3.81 2.46 -8.55
C GLU A 63 5.13 1.69 -8.52
N GLN A 64 5.27 0.75 -9.45
CA GLN A 64 6.52 0.05 -9.66
C GLN A 64 7.30 0.79 -10.76
N ASP A 65 8.52 1.21 -10.45
CA ASP A 65 9.47 1.76 -11.43
C ASP A 65 9.83 0.75 -12.54
#